data_AF-A0A5B0G810-F1
#
_entry.id   AF-A0A5B0G810-F1
#
_cell.length_a   1.000
_cell.length_b   1.000
_cell.length_c   1.000
_cell.angle_alpha   90.00
_cell.angle_beta   90.00
_cell.angle_gamma   90.00
#
_symmetry.space_group_name_H-M   'P 1'
#
loop_
_entity.id
_entity.type
_entity.pdbx_description
1 polymer ?
#
loop_
_entity_poly.entity_id
_entity_poly.type
_entity_poly.pdbx_seq_one_letter_code
_entity_poly.pdbx_strand_id
1 'polypeptide(L)'
;LVFLAGEQEIRETAEALADLNLSNTEVLPLFARLSAAEQHRVFTPHTGRRIVLATNVAETSLTVPGIRYVIDPGTARISRYSVRTKVQRLPIEPVSQASANQRAGRCG
;
A
#
# COMPACT_ATOMS: atom_id res chain seq x y z
N LEU A 1 -5.37 6.51 0.06
CA LEU A 1 -4.23 5.57 0.13
C LEU A 1 -4.51 4.56 1.22
N VAL A 2 -4.42 3.27 0.92
CA VAL A 2 -4.64 2.19 1.88
C VAL A 2 -3.36 1.40 2.00
N PHE A 3 -2.86 1.22 3.24
CA PHE A 3 -1.70 0.39 3.50
C PHE A 3 -2.12 -1.06 3.77
N LEU A 4 -1.46 -2.01 3.12
CA LEU A 4 -1.69 -3.44 3.23
C LEU A 4 -0.37 -4.18 3.42
N ALA A 5 -0.43 -5.33 4.10
CA ALA A 5 0.77 -6.06 4.51
C ALA A 5 1.55 -6.68 3.34
N GLY A 6 0.89 -6.95 2.22
CA GLY A 6 1.49 -7.62 1.08
C GLY A 6 0.61 -7.61 -0.17
N GLU A 7 1.11 -8.29 -1.19
CA GLU A 7 0.47 -8.34 -2.51
C GLU A 7 -0.82 -9.16 -2.53
N GLN A 8 -0.85 -10.25 -1.76
CA GLN A 8 -2.05 -11.08 -1.65
C GLN A 8 -3.22 -10.25 -1.10
N GLU A 9 -2.96 -9.54 0.00
CA GLU A 9 -3.95 -8.68 0.66
C GLU A 9 -4.39 -7.54 -0.28
N ILE A 10 -3.48 -6.99 -1.10
CA ILE A 10 -3.82 -6.01 -2.14
C ILE A 10 -4.77 -6.59 -3.18
N ARG A 11 -4.51 -7.80 -3.68
CA ARG A 11 -5.36 -8.43 -4.71
C ARG A 11 -6.75 -8.75 -4.17
N GLU A 12 -6.82 -9.36 -3.00
CA GLU A 12 -8.08 -9.69 -2.33
C GLU A 12 -8.91 -8.43 -2.06
N THR A 13 -8.27 -7.35 -1.58
CA THR A 13 -8.96 -6.07 -1.36
C THR A 13 -9.41 -5.43 -2.68
N ALA A 14 -8.60 -5.52 -3.74
CA ALA A 14 -8.96 -4.98 -5.06
C ALA A 14 -10.17 -5.69 -5.66
N GLU A 15 -10.20 -7.02 -5.56
CA GLU A 15 -11.32 -7.85 -6.00
C GLU A 15 -12.60 -7.52 -5.22
N ALA A 16 -12.52 -7.49 -3.88
CA ALA A 16 -13.66 -7.12 -3.04
C ALA A 16 -14.18 -5.70 -3.33
N LEU A 17 -13.30 -4.74 -3.65
CA LEU A 17 -13.71 -3.38 -4.04
C LEU A 17 -14.33 -3.33 -5.44
N ALA A 18 -13.88 -4.19 -6.36
CA ALA A 18 -14.45 -4.28 -7.71
C ALA A 18 -15.89 -4.80 -7.66
N ASP A 19 -16.17 -5.79 -6.80
CA ASP A 19 -17.51 -6.37 -6.62
C ASP A 19 -18.56 -5.36 -6.13
N LEU A 20 -18.12 -4.32 -5.42
CA LEU A 20 -19.00 -3.25 -4.95
C LEU A 20 -19.50 -2.32 -6.05
N ASN A 21 -18.96 -2.39 -7.28
CA ASN A 21 -19.38 -1.58 -8.43
C ASN A 21 -19.50 -0.08 -8.12
N LEU A 22 -18.51 0.47 -7.40
CA LEU A 22 -18.50 1.86 -6.96
C LEU A 22 -18.43 2.82 -8.14
N SER A 23 -19.38 3.76 -8.23
CA SER A 23 -19.40 4.76 -9.30
C SER A 23 -18.19 5.69 -9.24
N ASN A 24 -17.68 6.07 -10.42
CA ASN A 24 -16.59 7.03 -10.60
C ASN A 24 -15.38 6.76 -9.69
N THR A 25 -15.06 5.48 -9.49
CA THR A 25 -13.99 5.02 -8.59
C THR A 25 -13.05 4.12 -9.35
N GLU A 26 -11.74 4.41 -9.29
CA GLU A 26 -10.70 3.50 -9.78
C GLU A 26 -9.90 2.94 -8.60
N VAL A 27 -9.48 1.68 -8.72
CA VAL A 27 -8.66 0.98 -7.73
C VAL A 27 -7.33 0.65 -8.38
N LEU A 28 -6.22 1.13 -7.80
CA LEU A 28 -4.88 0.94 -8.34
C LEU A 28 -3.99 0.21 -7.32
N PRO A 29 -3.41 -0.95 -7.67
CA PRO A 29 -2.41 -1.59 -6.82
C PRO A 29 -1.06 -0.88 -6.90
N LEU A 30 -0.29 -0.92 -5.81
CA LEU A 30 1.07 -0.38 -5.74
C LEU A 30 1.98 -1.24 -4.85
N PHE A 31 2.76 -2.12 -5.48
CA PHE A 31 3.74 -2.98 -4.81
C PHE A 31 4.96 -3.23 -5.70
N ALA A 32 6.08 -3.65 -5.09
CA ALA A 32 7.41 -3.65 -5.72
C ALA A 32 7.52 -4.49 -7.01
N ARG A 33 6.71 -5.53 -7.16
CA ARG A 33 6.73 -6.46 -8.31
C ARG A 33 5.95 -5.96 -9.53
N LEU A 34 5.19 -4.87 -9.41
CA LEU A 34 4.57 -4.23 -10.57
C LEU A 34 5.63 -3.70 -11.53
N SER A 35 5.34 -3.75 -12.83
CA SER A 35 6.17 -3.10 -13.84
C SER A 35 6.24 -1.59 -13.59
N ALA A 36 7.29 -0.94 -14.11
CA ALA A 36 7.43 0.52 -13.98
C ALA A 36 6.22 1.27 -14.57
N ALA A 37 5.67 0.78 -15.69
CA ALA A 37 4.47 1.33 -16.31
C ALA A 37 3.24 1.24 -15.39
N GLU A 38 3.03 0.10 -14.73
CA GLU A 38 1.93 -0.10 -13.78
C GLU A 38 2.09 0.78 -12.53
N GLN A 39 3.31 0.86 -11.97
CA GLN A 39 3.59 1.77 -10.85
C GLN A 39 3.34 3.21 -11.25
N HIS A 40 3.67 3.60 -12.49
CA HIS A 40 3.47 4.96 -12.98
C HIS A 40 1.99 5.38 -13.06
N ARG A 41 1.05 4.44 -13.12
CA ARG A 41 -0.39 4.73 -13.22
C ARG A 41 -0.88 5.58 -12.06
N VAL A 42 -0.32 5.42 -10.86
CA VAL A 42 -0.76 6.19 -9.67
C VAL A 42 -0.48 7.69 -9.80
N PHE A 43 0.43 8.10 -10.69
CA PHE A 43 0.74 9.51 -10.96
C PHE A 43 -0.04 10.10 -12.13
N THR A 44 -0.72 9.27 -12.90
CA THR A 44 -1.50 9.76 -14.05
C THR A 44 -2.66 10.64 -13.56
N PRO A 45 -2.99 11.73 -14.27
CA PRO A 45 -4.20 12.49 -13.99
C PRO A 45 -5.43 11.59 -14.00
N HIS A 46 -6.39 11.88 -13.14
CA HIS A 46 -7.64 11.13 -13.08
C HIS A 46 -8.82 12.01 -12.72
N THR A 47 -10.00 11.52 -13.04
CA THR A 47 -11.27 12.07 -12.59
C THR A 47 -11.86 11.15 -11.52
N GLY A 48 -12.69 11.72 -10.64
CA GLY A 48 -13.34 10.93 -9.58
C GLY A 48 -12.41 10.45 -8.47
N ARG A 49 -12.81 9.36 -7.82
CA ARG A 49 -12.15 8.82 -6.63
C ARG A 49 -11.11 7.76 -7.01
N ARG A 50 -9.86 7.94 -6.60
CA ARG A 50 -8.80 6.95 -6.73
C ARG A 50 -8.49 6.30 -5.39
N ILE A 51 -8.58 4.98 -5.34
CA ILE A 51 -8.17 4.17 -4.20
C ILE A 51 -6.86 3.47 -4.56
N VAL A 52 -5.75 3.97 -4.02
CA VAL A 52 -4.44 3.31 -4.14
C VAL A 52 -4.27 2.31 -3.01
N LEU A 53 -4.08 1.04 -3.35
CA LEU A 53 -3.81 -0.06 -2.43
C LEU A 53 -2.32 -0.36 -2.45
N ALA A 54 -1.60 -0.07 -1.36
CA ALA A 54 -0.16 -0.06 -1.35
C ALA A 54 0.46 -0.89 -0.23
N THR A 55 1.64 -1.46 -0.51
CA THR A 55 2.56 -1.90 0.54
C THR A 55 3.41 -0.73 1.04
N ASN A 56 4.36 -1.00 1.92
CA ASN A 56 5.34 -0.04 2.44
C ASN A 56 6.21 0.62 1.34
N VAL A 57 6.12 0.19 0.08
CA VAL A 57 6.72 0.91 -1.07
C VAL A 57 6.27 2.38 -1.11
N ALA A 58 5.07 2.68 -0.62
CA ALA A 58 4.57 4.05 -0.51
C ALA A 58 5.11 4.84 0.73
N GLU A 59 5.91 4.22 1.61
CA GLU A 59 6.30 4.82 2.90
C GLU A 59 7.37 5.91 2.77
N THR A 60 8.34 5.78 1.85
CA THR A 60 9.51 6.68 1.82
C THR A 60 9.82 7.33 0.49
N SER A 61 9.46 6.75 -0.66
CA SER A 61 9.99 7.24 -1.96
C SER A 61 8.95 7.67 -2.99
N LEU A 62 7.65 7.45 -2.74
CA LEU A 62 6.61 7.75 -3.72
C LEU A 62 5.64 8.84 -3.24
N THR A 63 5.71 10.02 -3.84
CA THR A 63 4.73 11.10 -3.63
C THR A 63 3.57 10.92 -4.59
N VAL A 64 2.56 10.13 -4.19
CA VAL A 64 1.34 10.02 -4.99
C VAL A 64 0.55 11.34 -4.86
N PRO A 65 0.24 12.03 -5.97
CA PRO A 65 -0.48 13.29 -5.91
C PRO A 65 -1.93 13.10 -5.45
N GLY A 66 -2.48 14.09 -4.75
CA GLY A 66 -3.91 14.17 -4.45
C GLY A 66 -4.42 13.21 -3.36
N ILE A 67 -3.54 12.67 -2.52
CA ILE A 67 -3.95 11.83 -1.39
C ILE A 67 -4.61 12.69 -0.31
N ARG A 68 -5.95 12.62 -0.22
CA ARG A 68 -6.72 13.27 0.85
C ARG A 68 -6.95 12.41 2.08
N TYR A 69 -6.88 11.09 1.94
CA TYR A 69 -7.18 10.14 3.01
C TYR A 69 -6.17 9.02 3.03
N VAL A 70 -5.77 8.63 4.24
CA VAL A 70 -4.94 7.45 4.52
C VAL A 70 -5.74 6.49 5.40
N ILE A 71 -5.69 5.20 5.04
CA ILE A 71 -6.20 4.10 5.86
C ILE A 71 -5.00 3.20 6.17
N ASP A 72 -4.65 3.10 7.45
CA ASP A 72 -3.52 2.29 7.91
C ASP A 72 -3.97 1.30 9.00
N PRO A 73 -4.00 -0.01 8.71
CA PRO A 73 -4.26 -1.05 9.70
C PRO A 73 -3.14 -1.19 10.75
N GLY A 74 -2.00 -0.51 10.57
CA GLY A 74 -0.91 -0.51 11.53
C GLY A 74 -0.02 -1.76 11.49
N THR A 75 -0.10 -2.56 10.43
CA THR A 75 0.74 -3.76 10.24
C THR A 75 1.47 -3.74 8.90
N ALA A 76 2.56 -4.51 8.83
CA ALA A 76 3.36 -4.66 7.62
C ALA A 76 4.17 -5.96 7.65
N ARG A 77 4.60 -6.44 6.48
CA ARG A 77 5.65 -7.47 6.42
C ARG A 77 7.02 -6.84 6.67
N ILE A 78 7.70 -7.28 7.73
CA ILE A 78 9.02 -6.76 8.14
C ILE A 78 10.05 -7.87 8.01
N SER A 79 11.17 -7.58 7.35
CA SER A 79 12.27 -8.54 7.21
C SER A 79 12.94 -8.80 8.56
N ARG A 80 12.91 -10.06 9.01
CA ARG A 80 13.52 -10.51 10.27
C ARG A 80 14.51 -11.63 10.01
N TYR A 81 15.71 -11.48 10.56
CA TYR A 81 16.71 -12.54 10.56
C TYR A 81 16.65 -13.34 11.87
N SER A 82 16.45 -14.65 11.77
CA SER A 82 16.55 -15.54 12.93
C SER A 82 17.98 -16.06 13.06
N VAL A 83 18.70 -15.61 14.09
CA VAL A 83 20.07 -16.07 14.37
C VAL A 83 20.10 -17.57 14.68
N ARG A 84 19.08 -18.08 15.40
CA ARG A 84 19.00 -19.49 15.79
C ARG A 84 18.86 -20.43 14.59
N THR A 85 18.01 -20.09 13.62
CA THR A 85 17.78 -20.95 12.45
C THR A 85 18.56 -20.52 11.21
N LYS A 86 19.27 -19.38 11.27
CA LYS A 86 19.95 -18.73 10.13
C LYS A 86 19.05 -18.50 8.90
N VAL A 87 17.76 -18.23 9.14
CA VAL A 87 16.76 -18.03 8.08
C VAL A 87 16.19 -16.62 8.15
N GLN A 88 16.04 -16.00 6.98
CA GLN A 88 15.30 -14.76 6.81
C GLN A 88 13.80 -15.06 6.67
N ARG A 89 12.99 -14.31 7.42
CA ARG A 89 11.52 -14.43 7.43
C ARG A 89 10.89 -13.06 7.17
N LEU A 90 9.64 -13.08 6.72
CA LEU A 90 8.81 -11.89 6.48
C LEU A 90 7.47 -12.00 7.23
N PRO A 91 7.49 -12.07 8.57
CA PRO A 91 6.26 -12.06 9.36
C PRO A 91 5.49 -10.75 9.17
N ILE A 92 4.17 -10.82 9.36
CA ILE A 92 3.33 -9.63 9.53
C ILE A 92 3.45 -9.20 11.00
N GLU A 93 3.87 -7.97 11.22
CA GLU A 93 4.07 -7.39 12.55
C GLU A 93 3.48 -5.97 12.60
N PRO A 94 3.18 -5.44 13.80
CA PRO A 94 2.84 -4.04 13.97
C PRO A 94 3.95 -3.12 13.46
N VAL A 95 3.57 -2.01 12.84
CA VAL A 95 4.53 -0.98 12.40
C VAL A 95 5.02 -0.15 13.58
N SER A 96 6.21 0.43 13.43
CA SER A 96 6.72 1.38 14.42
C SER A 96 5.85 2.65 14.48
N GLN A 97 5.87 3.37 15.61
CA GLN A 97 5.21 4.69 15.69
C GLN A 97 5.76 5.66 14.63
N ALA A 98 7.06 5.60 14.34
CA ALA A 98 7.67 6.43 13.29
C ALA A 98 7.08 6.11 11.90
N SER A 99 6.91 4.83 11.58
CA SER A 99 6.26 4.38 10.34
C SER A 99 4.80 4.83 10.28
N ALA A 100 4.03 4.65 11.36
CA ALA A 100 2.65 5.11 11.43
C ALA A 100 2.54 6.63 11.20
N ASN A 101 3.45 7.43 11.81
CA ASN A 101 3.50 8.87 11.60
C ASN A 101 3.84 9.24 10.14
N GLN A 102 4.78 8.52 9.51
CA GLN A 102 5.09 8.73 8.08
C GLN A 102 3.92 8.38 7.16
N ARG A 103 3.18 7.33 7.48
CA ARG A 103 1.97 6.91 6.75
C ARG A 103 0.86 7.95 6.89
N ALA A 104 0.62 8.44 8.11
CA ALA A 104 -0.34 9.52 8.36
C ALA A 104 0.04 10.81 7.60
N GLY A 105 1.33 11.13 7.50
CA GLY A 105 1.82 12.26 6.71
C GLY A 105 1.64 12.15 5.20
N ARG A 106 1.08 11.05 4.67
CA ARG A 106 0.76 10.90 3.24
C ARG A 106 -0.56 11.56 2.84
N CYS A 107 -1.41 11.93 3.79
CA CYS A 107 -2.53 12.82 3.53
C CYS A 107 -2.25 14.22 4.07
N GLY A 108 -2.55 15.23 3.26
CA GLY A 108 -2.22 16.64 3.50
C GLY A 108 -1.73 17.32 2.24
#